data_AF-A0A954CCH4-F1
#
_entry.id   AF-A0A954CCH4-F1
#
_cell.length_a   1.000
_cell.length_b   1.000
_cell.length_c   1.000
_cell.angle_alpha   90.00
_cell.angle_beta   90.00
_cell.angle_gamma   90.00
#
_symmetry.space_group_name_H-M   'P 1'
#
loop_
_entity.id
_entity.type
_entity.pdbx_description
1 polymer ?
#
loop_
_entity_poly.entity_id
_entity_poly.type
_entity_poly.pdbx_seq_one_letter_code
_entity_poly.pdbx_strand_id
1 'polypeptide(L)'
;MSGERNDVSDWWTTSIIDMVPGQIRMRGRPIEELIGQVTFPQMIWLMTRGDLPSDAEAKLLECALVAAVDHGPQAPSIAVARMAVTCGLGLNGAMASAVNLLDDVHGGAGEQAVELYHWIADAVDGGTPLDTAAGEMIDTWQRERSRFIPGFGHRFHKPEDPRAPRLLGLVD
;
A
#
# COMPACT_ATOMS: atom_id res chain seq x y z
N MET A 1 29.68 34.08 17.82
CA MET A 1 30.03 32.85 18.55
C MET A 1 29.70 31.69 17.63
N SER A 2 30.73 31.02 17.11
CA SER A 2 30.67 29.63 16.61
C SER A 2 29.90 28.79 17.65
N GLY A 3 28.90 27.98 17.33
CA GLY A 3 28.75 27.11 16.18
C GLY A 3 28.80 25.67 16.70
N GLU A 4 27.69 25.17 17.26
CA GLU A 4 27.49 23.74 17.57
C GLU A 4 26.05 23.36 17.20
N ARG A 5 25.82 23.17 15.90
CA ARG A 5 24.78 22.26 15.39
C ARG A 5 25.53 21.06 14.86
N ASN A 6 25.72 20.05 15.71
CA ASN A 6 26.37 18.80 15.32
C ASN A 6 25.92 17.64 16.22
N ASP A 7 24.64 17.64 16.59
CA ASP A 7 24.03 16.42 17.13
C ASP A 7 23.43 15.64 15.95
N VAL A 8 23.64 14.32 15.92
CA VAL A 8 23.07 13.41 14.90
C VAL A 8 21.54 13.50 14.89
N SER A 9 20.94 13.95 16.00
CA SER A 9 19.50 14.25 16.12
C SER A 9 19.02 15.37 15.19
N ASP A 10 19.90 16.29 14.76
CA ASP A 10 19.56 17.36 13.82
C ASP A 10 19.38 16.84 12.37
N TRP A 11 19.89 15.63 12.07
CA TRP A 11 19.86 15.06 10.71
C TRP A 11 18.65 14.16 10.44
N TRP A 12 18.07 13.59 11.49
CA TRP A 12 16.99 12.60 11.37
C TRP A 12 15.81 12.99 12.26
N THR A 13 14.79 13.59 11.64
CA THR A 13 13.51 13.86 12.30
C THR A 13 12.47 12.83 11.88
N THR A 14 11.65 12.38 12.81
CA THR A 14 10.50 11.49 12.52
C THR A 14 9.30 11.83 13.38
N SER A 15 8.10 11.64 12.83
CA SER A 15 6.83 11.68 13.56
C SER A 15 6.24 10.29 13.77
N ILE A 16 7.01 9.23 13.48
CA ILE A 16 6.55 7.83 13.50
C ILE A 16 6.75 7.20 14.88
N ILE A 17 7.95 7.32 15.43
CA ILE A 17 8.32 6.69 16.71
C ILE A 17 9.15 7.67 17.55
N ASP A 18 8.87 7.68 18.84
CA ASP A 18 9.64 8.38 19.87
C ASP A 18 10.08 7.35 20.92
N MET A 19 11.38 7.28 21.18
CA MET A 19 11.96 6.28 22.08
C MET A 19 12.99 6.95 22.98
N VAL A 20 12.71 6.92 24.28
CA VAL A 20 13.59 7.41 25.34
C VAL A 20 13.65 6.37 26.46
N PRO A 21 14.62 6.44 27.41
CA PRO A 21 14.68 5.48 28.51
C PRO A 21 13.34 5.35 29.26
N GLY A 22 12.75 4.15 29.21
CA GLY A 22 11.48 3.85 29.86
C GLY A 22 10.21 4.25 29.09
N GLN A 23 10.32 4.77 27.86
CA GLN A 23 9.17 5.15 27.05
C GLN A 23 9.37 4.79 25.58
N ILE A 24 8.35 4.16 25.00
CA ILE A 24 8.22 3.93 23.56
C ILE A 24 6.86 4.46 23.16
N ARG A 25 6.83 5.45 22.26
CA ARG A 25 5.59 5.97 21.69
C ARG A 25 5.59 5.76 20.18
N MET A 26 4.51 5.20 19.66
CA MET A 26 4.28 5.08 18.21
C MET A 26 3.16 6.05 17.84
N ARG A 27 3.44 6.99 16.94
CA ARG A 27 2.54 8.11 16.59
C ARG A 27 2.00 8.84 17.83
N GLY A 28 2.88 9.08 18.80
CA GLY A 28 2.53 9.76 20.05
C GLY A 28 1.73 8.92 21.07
N ARG A 29 1.46 7.63 20.81
CA ARG A 29 0.76 6.72 21.75
C ARG A 29 1.74 5.80 22.47
N PRO A 30 1.70 5.68 23.81
CA PRO A 30 2.53 4.73 24.55
C PRO A 30 2.28 3.29 24.07
N ILE A 31 3.35 2.50 23.88
CA ILE A 31 3.24 1.15 23.33
C ILE A 31 2.42 0.21 24.23
N GLU A 32 2.46 0.42 25.55
CA GLU A 32 1.69 -0.33 26.54
C GLU A 32 0.17 -0.10 26.42
N GLU A 33 -0.27 1.03 25.84
CA GLU A 33 -1.68 1.29 25.53
C GLU A 33 -2.12 0.63 24.21
N LEU A 34 -1.17 0.26 23.35
CA LEU A 34 -1.45 -0.39 22.07
C LEU A 34 -1.48 -1.92 22.20
N ILE A 35 -0.55 -2.49 22.97
CA ILE A 35 -0.43 -3.95 23.14
C ILE A 35 -1.73 -4.53 23.71
N GLY A 36 -2.36 -5.42 22.95
CA GLY A 36 -3.62 -6.06 23.33
C GLY A 36 -4.88 -5.21 23.11
N GLN A 37 -4.74 -3.97 22.64
CA GLN A 37 -5.86 -3.06 22.33
C GLN A 37 -6.03 -2.81 20.83
N VAL A 38 -4.94 -2.87 20.05
CA VAL A 38 -4.99 -2.71 18.59
C VAL A 38 -4.69 -4.03 17.88
N THR A 39 -5.42 -4.30 16.81
CA THR A 39 -5.14 -5.41 15.90
C THR A 39 -3.97 -5.09 14.99
N PHE A 40 -3.42 -6.11 14.31
CA PHE A 40 -2.31 -5.91 13.39
C PHE A 40 -2.66 -4.97 12.21
N PRO A 41 -3.84 -5.09 11.54
CA PRO A 41 -4.27 -4.10 10.54
C PRO A 41 -4.41 -2.67 11.08
N GLN A 42 -4.97 -2.50 12.29
CA GLN A 42 -5.06 -1.18 12.94
C GLN A 42 -3.67 -0.59 13.21
N MET A 43 -2.71 -1.44 13.58
CA MET A 43 -1.33 -1.03 13.80
C MET A 43 -0.65 -0.61 12.48
N ILE A 44 -0.83 -1.36 11.39
CA ILE A 44 -0.34 -0.97 10.06
C ILE A 44 -0.92 0.39 9.65
N TRP A 45 -2.23 0.57 9.85
CA TRP A 45 -2.90 1.84 9.56
C TRP A 45 -2.31 2.98 10.38
N LEU A 46 -2.17 2.82 11.71
CA LEU A 46 -1.55 3.82 12.57
C LEU A 46 -0.16 4.22 12.09
N MET A 47 0.69 3.25 11.76
CA MET A 47 2.07 3.53 11.36
C MET A 47 2.15 4.25 10.02
N THR A 48 1.22 3.98 9.09
CA THR A 48 1.23 4.57 7.74
C THR A 48 0.43 5.87 7.63
N ARG A 49 -0.72 5.98 8.32
CA ARG A 49 -1.66 7.12 8.24
C ARG A 49 -1.50 8.13 9.39
N GLY A 50 -1.01 7.68 10.55
CA GLY A 50 -0.78 8.54 11.72
C GLY A 50 -1.92 8.57 12.74
N ASP A 51 -3.10 8.06 12.39
CA ASP A 51 -4.28 7.93 13.25
C ASP A 51 -4.78 6.47 13.34
N LEU A 52 -5.74 6.19 14.22
CA LEU A 52 -6.37 4.87 14.27
C LEU A 52 -7.57 4.84 13.33
N PRO A 53 -7.77 3.75 12.57
CA PRO A 53 -8.97 3.59 11.76
C PRO A 53 -10.19 3.32 12.63
N SER A 54 -11.37 3.60 12.09
CA SER A 54 -12.62 3.01 12.56
C SER A 54 -12.61 1.47 12.42
N ASP A 55 -13.50 0.79 13.15
CA ASP A 55 -13.63 -0.67 13.04
C ASP A 55 -13.98 -1.13 11.62
N ALA A 56 -14.76 -0.33 10.88
CA ALA A 56 -15.11 -0.62 9.50
C ALA A 56 -13.90 -0.51 8.56
N GLU A 57 -13.10 0.55 8.69
CA GLU A 57 -11.86 0.74 7.92
C GLU A 57 -10.83 -0.34 8.23
N ALA A 58 -10.65 -0.69 9.52
CA ALA A 58 -9.75 -1.76 9.94
C ALA A 58 -10.14 -3.11 9.33
N LYS A 59 -11.44 -3.43 9.35
CA LYS A 59 -11.97 -4.67 8.79
C LYS A 59 -11.85 -4.73 7.27
N LEU A 60 -12.05 -3.60 6.59
CA LEU A 60 -11.86 -3.51 5.15
C LEU A 60 -10.38 -3.70 4.78
N LEU A 61 -9.46 -3.06 5.50
CA LEU A 61 -8.01 -3.25 5.31
C LEU A 61 -7.63 -4.71 5.55
N GLU A 62 -8.14 -5.36 6.60
CA GLU A 62 -7.92 -6.78 6.84
C GLU A 62 -8.39 -7.65 5.66
N CYS A 63 -9.59 -7.39 5.14
CA CYS A 63 -10.12 -8.11 3.97
C CYS A 63 -9.25 -7.90 2.72
N ALA A 64 -8.74 -6.69 2.50
CA ALA A 64 -7.81 -6.40 1.41
C ALA A 64 -6.47 -7.14 1.58
N LEU A 65 -5.91 -7.17 2.79
CA LEU A 65 -4.68 -7.91 3.11
C LEU A 65 -4.86 -9.43 2.90
N VAL A 66 -6.02 -9.98 3.28
CA VAL A 66 -6.38 -11.38 3.01
C VAL A 66 -6.41 -11.68 1.52
N ALA A 67 -7.00 -10.79 0.71
CA ALA A 67 -7.08 -10.96 -0.74
C ALA A 67 -5.72 -10.89 -1.47
N ALA A 68 -4.71 -10.29 -0.82
CA ALA A 68 -3.38 -10.05 -1.39
C ALA A 68 -2.28 -10.97 -0.83
N VAL A 69 -2.61 -11.87 0.11
CA VAL A 69 -1.62 -12.63 0.90
C VAL A 69 -0.66 -13.49 0.06
N ASP A 70 -1.12 -14.02 -1.07
CA ASP A 70 -0.31 -14.81 -2.01
C ASP A 70 -0.93 -14.78 -3.41
N HIS A 71 -0.12 -15.00 -4.45
CA HIS A 71 -0.58 -15.03 -5.84
C HIS A 71 0.05 -16.18 -6.67
N GLY A 72 0.52 -17.21 -5.98
CA GLY A 72 1.08 -18.42 -6.54
C GLY A 72 2.51 -18.28 -7.06
N PRO A 73 3.16 -19.40 -7.37
CA PRO A 73 4.59 -19.46 -7.67
C PRO A 73 5.00 -18.80 -8.99
N GLN A 74 4.04 -18.37 -9.81
CA GLN A 74 4.28 -17.69 -11.09
C GLN A 74 4.49 -16.19 -10.91
N ALA A 75 4.08 -15.61 -9.78
CA ALA A 75 4.40 -14.23 -9.46
C ALA A 75 5.93 -14.08 -9.36
N PRO A 76 6.53 -13.08 -10.02
CA PRO A 76 7.98 -12.95 -10.11
C PRO A 76 8.65 -12.82 -8.73
N SER A 77 8.05 -12.08 -7.79
CA SER A 77 8.55 -11.97 -6.41
C SER A 77 8.62 -13.34 -5.71
N ILE A 78 7.58 -14.18 -5.85
CA ILE A 78 7.52 -15.53 -5.26
C ILE A 78 8.52 -16.46 -5.95
N ALA A 79 8.62 -16.42 -7.29
CA ALA A 79 9.58 -17.21 -8.04
C ALA A 79 11.04 -16.90 -7.65
N VAL A 80 11.37 -15.62 -7.50
CA VAL A 80 12.70 -15.17 -7.07
C VAL A 80 12.98 -15.54 -5.62
N ALA A 81 12.02 -15.38 -4.70
CA ALA A 81 12.17 -15.80 -3.30
C ALA A 81 12.56 -17.29 -3.21
N ARG A 82 11.86 -18.13 -3.97
CA ARG A 82 12.11 -19.58 -4.01
C ARG A 82 13.49 -19.90 -4.58
N MET A 83 13.88 -19.25 -5.68
CA MET A 83 15.21 -19.42 -6.27
C MET A 83 16.31 -18.99 -5.29
N ALA A 84 16.15 -17.84 -4.62
CA ALA A 84 17.10 -17.36 -3.62
C ALA A 84 17.31 -18.37 -2.49
N VAL A 85 16.23 -18.93 -1.94
CA VAL A 85 16.32 -20.00 -0.92
C VAL A 85 17.01 -21.25 -1.48
N THR A 86 16.70 -21.67 -2.71
CA THR A 86 17.36 -22.81 -3.36
C THR A 86 18.86 -22.58 -3.57
N CYS A 87 19.29 -21.34 -3.80
CA CYS A 87 20.69 -20.96 -3.91
C CYS A 87 21.40 -20.77 -2.54
N GLY A 88 20.70 -21.01 -1.43
CA GLY A 88 21.29 -20.99 -0.08
C GLY A 88 21.17 -19.66 0.66
N LEU A 89 20.37 -18.70 0.18
CA LEU A 89 20.09 -17.49 0.95
C LEU A 89 19.18 -17.82 2.15
N GLY A 90 19.50 -17.24 3.30
CA GLY A 90 18.61 -17.26 4.46
C GLY A 90 17.35 -16.43 4.24
N LEU A 91 16.36 -16.59 5.13
CA LEU A 91 15.02 -16.01 5.01
C LEU A 91 15.03 -14.50 4.69
N ASN A 92 15.79 -13.71 5.44
CA ASN A 92 15.83 -12.26 5.24
C ASN A 92 16.37 -11.87 3.85
N GLY A 93 17.39 -12.59 3.36
CA GLY A 93 17.94 -12.34 2.02
C GLY A 93 16.98 -12.76 0.91
N ALA A 94 16.28 -13.87 1.10
CA ALA A 94 15.25 -14.31 0.16
C ALA A 94 14.06 -13.34 0.09
N MET A 95 13.60 -12.84 1.24
CA MET A 95 12.54 -11.84 1.32
C MET A 95 12.96 -10.51 0.71
N ALA A 96 14.18 -10.03 0.98
CA ALA A 96 14.70 -8.81 0.35
C ALA A 96 14.75 -8.95 -1.19
N SER A 97 15.18 -10.11 -1.69
CA SER A 97 15.20 -10.42 -3.12
C SER A 97 13.79 -10.37 -3.73
N ALA A 98 12.78 -10.85 -3.00
CA ALA A 98 11.39 -10.83 -3.43
C ALA A 98 10.78 -9.42 -3.41
N VAL A 99 11.05 -8.65 -2.37
CA VAL A 99 10.54 -7.28 -2.18
C VAL A 99 11.11 -6.34 -3.23
N ASN A 100 12.37 -6.51 -3.63
CA ASN A 100 12.99 -5.73 -4.71
C ASN A 100 12.31 -5.91 -6.08
N LEU A 101 11.42 -6.89 -6.23
CA LEU A 101 10.63 -7.06 -7.45
C LEU A 101 9.27 -6.37 -7.37
N LEU A 102 8.89 -5.84 -6.21
CA LEU A 102 7.65 -5.07 -6.06
C LEU A 102 7.89 -3.65 -6.54
N ASP A 103 7.34 -3.32 -7.71
CA ASP A 103 7.55 -2.04 -8.42
C ASP A 103 6.36 -1.77 -9.35
N ASP A 104 6.45 -0.73 -10.21
CA ASP A 104 5.40 -0.23 -11.10
C ASP A 104 4.61 -1.32 -11.84
N VAL A 105 5.30 -2.35 -12.35
CA VAL A 105 4.68 -3.43 -13.12
C VAL A 105 4.16 -4.57 -12.23
N HIS A 106 4.89 -4.91 -11.16
CA HIS A 106 4.55 -6.01 -10.27
C HIS A 106 4.23 -5.47 -8.88
N GLY A 107 2.96 -5.10 -8.67
CA GLY A 107 2.48 -4.52 -7.41
C GLY A 107 2.02 -3.07 -7.53
N GLY A 108 2.57 -2.29 -8.48
CA GLY A 108 2.25 -0.87 -8.66
C GLY A 108 0.86 -0.56 -9.23
N ALA A 109 0.15 -1.54 -9.80
CA ALA A 109 -1.15 -1.31 -10.46
C ALA A 109 -2.22 -0.72 -9.52
N GLY A 110 -2.15 -0.98 -8.22
CA GLY A 110 -3.08 -0.43 -7.23
C GLY A 110 -2.91 1.07 -7.04
N GLU A 111 -1.67 1.54 -6.90
CA GLU A 111 -1.34 2.97 -6.80
C GLU A 111 -1.74 3.72 -8.06
N GLN A 112 -1.40 3.16 -9.22
CA GLN A 112 -1.76 3.73 -10.53
C GLN A 112 -3.28 3.83 -10.73
N ALA A 113 -4.06 2.86 -10.23
CA ALA A 113 -5.52 2.90 -10.31
C ALA A 113 -6.09 4.03 -9.43
N VAL A 114 -5.60 4.17 -8.20
CA VAL A 114 -6.00 5.25 -7.29
C VAL A 114 -5.61 6.62 -7.84
N GLU A 115 -4.45 6.73 -8.47
CA GLU A 115 -4.03 7.97 -9.14
C GLU A 115 -5.00 8.38 -10.25
N LEU A 116 -5.40 7.44 -11.12
CA LEU A 116 -6.41 7.69 -12.15
C LEU A 116 -7.76 8.10 -11.54
N TYR A 117 -8.17 7.46 -10.44
CA TYR A 117 -9.41 7.84 -9.75
C TYR A 117 -9.34 9.25 -9.16
N HIS A 118 -8.18 9.69 -8.65
CA HIS A 118 -7.98 11.06 -8.21
C HIS A 118 -8.08 12.06 -9.37
N TRP A 119 -7.51 11.77 -10.54
CA TRP A 119 -7.66 12.64 -11.70
C TRP A 119 -9.13 12.82 -12.11
N ILE A 120 -9.90 11.73 -12.06
CA ILE A 120 -11.34 11.76 -12.34
C ILE A 120 -12.08 12.57 -11.27
N ALA A 121 -11.77 12.35 -9.99
CA ALA A 121 -12.39 13.07 -8.88
C ALA A 121 -12.11 14.59 -8.97
N ASP A 122 -10.86 14.98 -9.24
CA ASP A 122 -10.45 16.38 -9.38
C ASP A 122 -11.19 17.08 -10.55
N ALA A 123 -11.39 16.38 -11.66
CA ALA A 123 -12.17 16.90 -12.80
C ALA A 123 -13.66 17.07 -12.46
N VAL A 124 -14.22 16.12 -11.68
CA VAL A 124 -15.61 16.20 -11.20
C VAL A 124 -15.79 17.35 -10.23
N ASP A 125 -14.86 17.54 -9.29
CA ASP A 125 -14.85 18.67 -8.36
C ASP A 125 -14.69 20.01 -9.09
N GLY A 126 -14.02 19.99 -10.26
CA GLY A 126 -13.94 21.10 -11.21
C GLY A 126 -15.22 21.38 -12.02
N GLY A 127 -16.26 20.55 -11.87
CA GLY A 127 -17.57 20.72 -12.51
C GLY A 127 -17.79 19.90 -13.78
N THR A 128 -16.83 19.04 -14.17
CA THR A 128 -17.02 18.13 -15.31
C THR A 128 -17.94 16.97 -14.90
N PRO A 129 -18.96 16.61 -15.70
CA PRO A 129 -19.80 15.45 -15.41
C PRO A 129 -18.97 14.15 -15.33
N LEU A 130 -19.33 13.23 -14.42
CA LEU A 130 -18.57 12.01 -14.13
C LEU A 130 -18.21 11.19 -15.39
N ASP A 131 -19.19 10.92 -16.26
CA ASP A 131 -18.95 10.12 -17.47
C ASP A 131 -17.94 10.78 -18.42
N THR A 132 -17.99 12.13 -18.51
CA THR A 132 -17.05 12.92 -19.30
C THR A 132 -15.66 12.91 -18.66
N ALA A 133 -15.58 13.14 -17.35
CA ALA A 133 -14.33 13.11 -16.60
C ALA A 133 -13.63 11.74 -16.70
N ALA A 134 -14.41 10.66 -16.54
CA ALA A 134 -13.90 9.29 -16.66
C ALA A 134 -13.31 9.03 -18.05
N GLY A 135 -14.05 9.38 -19.11
CA GLY A 135 -13.58 9.21 -20.49
C GLY A 135 -12.30 10.01 -20.78
N GLU A 136 -12.30 11.30 -20.44
CA GLU A 136 -11.16 12.20 -20.70
C GLU A 136 -9.90 11.80 -19.93
N MET A 137 -10.04 11.36 -18.67
CA MET A 137 -8.89 10.95 -17.87
C MET A 137 -8.35 9.57 -18.29
N ILE A 138 -9.21 8.66 -18.74
CA ILE A 138 -8.79 7.40 -19.37
C ILE A 138 -7.99 7.68 -20.65
N ASP A 139 -8.49 8.56 -21.53
CA ASP A 139 -7.79 8.94 -22.76
C ASP A 139 -6.45 9.61 -22.46
N THR A 140 -6.42 10.48 -21.45
CA THR A 140 -5.20 11.15 -20.98
C THR A 140 -4.19 10.15 -20.45
N TRP A 141 -4.62 9.19 -19.62
CA TRP A 141 -3.77 8.12 -19.13
C TRP A 141 -3.17 7.29 -20.28
N GLN A 142 -3.99 6.92 -21.26
CA GLN A 142 -3.52 6.14 -22.41
C GLN A 142 -2.51 6.88 -23.28
N ARG A 143 -2.65 8.19 -23.39
CA ARG A 143 -1.74 9.06 -24.14
C ARG A 143 -0.42 9.29 -23.41
N GLU A 144 -0.44 9.43 -22.08
CA GLU A 144 0.73 9.88 -21.30
C GLU A 144 1.47 8.75 -20.57
N ARG A 145 0.78 7.68 -20.20
CA ARG A 145 1.29 6.63 -19.31
C ARG A 145 1.37 5.28 -20.02
N SER A 146 0.22 4.69 -20.32
CA SER A 146 0.13 3.32 -20.80
C SER A 146 -1.20 3.03 -21.49
N ARG A 147 -1.16 2.23 -22.56
CA ARG A 147 -2.37 1.72 -23.24
C ARG A 147 -3.28 0.93 -22.29
N PHE A 148 -2.74 0.32 -21.24
CA PHE A 148 -3.51 -0.47 -20.28
C PHE A 148 -4.06 0.44 -19.18
N ILE A 149 -5.34 0.27 -18.87
CA ILE A 149 -6.00 1.01 -17.79
C ILE A 149 -5.72 0.30 -16.47
N PRO A 150 -5.09 0.96 -15.49
CA PRO A 150 -4.76 0.35 -14.22
C PRO A 150 -6.02 -0.09 -13.47
N GLY A 151 -5.96 -1.27 -12.84
CA GLY A 151 -7.11 -1.87 -12.16
C GLY A 151 -8.09 -2.64 -13.07
N PHE A 152 -7.91 -2.61 -14.41
CA PHE A 152 -8.82 -3.27 -15.34
C PHE A 152 -8.15 -4.38 -16.17
N GLY A 153 -8.92 -5.44 -16.42
CA GLY A 153 -8.53 -6.57 -17.24
C GLY A 153 -7.80 -7.66 -16.45
N HIS A 154 -8.01 -8.92 -16.85
CA HIS A 154 -7.36 -10.05 -16.19
C HIS A 154 -7.01 -11.15 -17.19
N ARG A 155 -5.79 -11.72 -17.09
CA ARG A 155 -5.32 -12.77 -18.00
C ARG A 155 -6.04 -14.11 -17.78
N PHE A 156 -6.21 -14.51 -16.52
CA PHE A 156 -6.73 -15.83 -16.12
C PHE A 156 -8.20 -15.85 -15.70
N HIS A 157 -8.59 -14.97 -14.78
CA HIS A 157 -9.97 -14.81 -14.33
C HIS A 157 -10.86 -14.19 -15.41
N LYS A 158 -11.62 -15.06 -16.07
CA LYS A 158 -12.72 -14.74 -16.96
C LYS A 158 -13.90 -15.67 -16.62
N PRO A 159 -15.14 -15.18 -16.55
CA PRO A 159 -15.57 -13.82 -16.90
C PRO A 159 -15.25 -12.75 -15.86
N GLU A 160 -14.90 -13.12 -14.62
CA GLU A 160 -14.74 -12.18 -13.50
C GLU A 160 -13.65 -12.63 -12.52
N ASP A 161 -12.95 -11.69 -11.89
CA ASP A 161 -12.04 -11.95 -10.76
C ASP A 161 -12.86 -12.18 -9.49
N PRO A 162 -12.75 -13.35 -8.83
CA PRO A 162 -13.60 -13.67 -7.68
C PRO A 162 -13.37 -12.77 -6.46
N ARG A 163 -12.26 -12.04 -6.39
CA ARG A 163 -11.94 -11.15 -5.27
C ARG A 163 -12.68 -9.83 -5.36
N ALA A 164 -12.84 -9.29 -6.57
CA ALA A 164 -13.35 -7.94 -6.77
C ALA A 164 -14.82 -7.77 -6.30
N PRO A 165 -15.79 -8.62 -6.70
CA PRO A 165 -17.16 -8.50 -6.23
C PRO A 165 -17.29 -8.69 -4.72
N ARG A 166 -16.45 -9.58 -4.15
CA ARG A 166 -16.47 -9.84 -2.71
C ARG A 166 -16.04 -8.62 -1.92
N LEU A 167 -15.01 -7.90 -2.37
CA LEU A 167 -14.51 -6.69 -1.73
C LEU A 167 -15.46 -5.50 -1.95
N LEU A 168 -16.02 -5.33 -3.15
CA LEU A 168 -16.97 -4.26 -3.44
C LEU A 168 -18.25 -4.39 -2.61
N GLY A 169 -18.80 -5.60 -2.48
CA GLY A 169 -19.95 -5.85 -1.61
C GLY A 169 -19.71 -5.69 -0.10
N LEU A 170 -18.52 -5.25 0.33
CA LEU A 170 -18.25 -4.84 1.72
C LEU A 170 -18.36 -3.31 1.92
N VAL A 171 -18.39 -2.54 0.83
CA VAL A 171 -18.43 -1.07 0.85
C VAL A 171 -19.72 -0.48 0.27
N ASP A 172 -20.47 -1.27 -0.50
CA ASP A 172 -21.84 -0.96 -0.94
C ASP A 172 -22.87 -1.11 0.20
#